data_AF-A0A956IAM0-F1
#
_entry.id   AF-A0A956IAM0-F1
#
_cell.length_a   1.000
_cell.length_b   1.000
_cell.length_c   1.000
_cell.angle_alpha   90.00
_cell.angle_beta   90.00
_cell.angle_gamma   90.00
#
_symmetry.space_group_name_H-M   'P 1'
#
loop_
_entity.id
_entity.type
_entity.pdbx_description
1 polymer ?
#
loop_
_entity_poly.entity_id
_entity_poly.type
_entity_poly.pdbx_seq_one_letter_code
_entity_poly.pdbx_strand_id
1 'polypeptide(L)'
;ACAGTLVVPRLVGRPALDALALAPALALTLYAAWVNHAAFRSGDQDARDLSAVLAHAEPGQRLYGLVYTPGDDVMVGAVHLHDAAYYMVERGGLTGFTFVHVPTIPLRLRTLGEGPYPGRRGEWEHDRFRFPIYGDFYDYFLTRGGGASLPARLGAPIGALELLHSEGSWALYRNTRPRRTLVQSFGETLHEATARIARDGTHEACEPWNGRGLVCPGGEWMTVGPSEQAFSGRRAFCVWAHPPGPGAALELLYENVPNQGDHLTGFAGVADSGQREGGPDVTLRAFVDGTEVGVVEAGARPGAHTFDFALPPSEHPRRVRFRISAPSDGARHFCFGAQLFASDGPDGR
;
A
#
# COMPACT_ATOMS: atom_id res chain seq x y z
N ALA A 1 21.15 -42.71 8.69
CA ALA A 1 22.01 -42.87 9.87
C ALA A 1 23.43 -42.44 9.52
N CYS A 2 23.80 -41.20 9.85
CA CYS A 2 25.20 -40.76 9.76
C CYS A 2 25.87 -41.12 11.08
N ALA A 3 26.57 -42.26 11.12
CA ALA A 3 27.42 -42.62 12.25
C ALA A 3 28.73 -41.84 12.13
N GLY A 4 28.70 -40.57 12.55
CA GLY A 4 29.92 -39.79 12.73
C GLY A 4 30.59 -40.24 14.02
N THR A 5 31.74 -40.91 13.93
CA THR A 5 32.64 -41.09 15.06
C THR A 5 33.09 -39.70 15.53
N LEU A 6 32.57 -39.26 16.67
CA LEU A 6 33.02 -38.04 17.35
C LEU A 6 34.48 -38.22 17.74
N VAL A 7 35.39 -37.64 16.95
CA VAL A 7 36.80 -37.53 17.32
C VAL A 7 36.89 -36.52 18.46
N VAL A 8 36.94 -37.04 19.68
CA VAL A 8 37.14 -36.24 20.89
C VAL A 8 38.62 -35.84 20.95
N PRO A 9 38.97 -34.55 20.85
CA PRO A 9 40.35 -34.12 21.05
C PRO A 9 40.77 -34.47 22.48
N ARG A 10 41.92 -35.13 22.62
CA ARG A 10 42.52 -35.41 23.94
C ARG A 10 43.11 -34.11 24.48
N LEU A 11 42.49 -33.56 25.52
CA LEU A 11 42.91 -32.29 26.13
C LEU A 11 43.90 -32.54 27.28
N VAL A 12 43.68 -33.60 28.06
CA VAL A 12 44.41 -33.97 29.28
C VAL A 12 45.01 -35.38 29.18
N GLY A 13 44.62 -36.17 28.18
CA GLY A 13 45.16 -37.52 27.94
C GLY A 13 44.63 -38.58 28.90
N ARG A 14 43.62 -38.23 29.71
CA ARG A 14 42.88 -39.15 30.58
C ARG A 14 41.42 -39.15 30.13
N PRO A 15 40.87 -40.28 29.64
CA PRO A 15 39.58 -40.31 28.97
C PRO A 15 38.42 -39.78 29.83
N ALA A 16 38.44 -40.05 31.14
CA ALA A 16 37.41 -39.53 32.06
C ALA A 16 37.48 -38.00 32.25
N LEU A 17 38.70 -37.43 32.30
CA LEU A 17 38.87 -35.97 32.42
C LEU A 17 38.59 -35.26 31.10
N ASP A 18 38.96 -35.86 29.97
CA ASP A 18 38.64 -35.36 28.64
C ASP A 18 37.11 -35.33 28.42
N ALA A 19 36.41 -36.39 28.84
CA ALA A 19 34.95 -36.45 28.78
C ALA A 19 34.27 -35.39 29.67
N LEU A 20 34.77 -35.19 30.90
CA LEU A 20 34.26 -34.15 31.79
C LEU A 20 34.54 -32.74 31.26
N ALA A 21 35.71 -32.50 30.67
CA ALA A 21 36.07 -31.21 30.08
C ALA A 21 35.20 -30.86 28.86
N LEU A 22 34.75 -31.86 28.10
CA LEU A 22 33.92 -31.65 26.90
C LEU A 22 32.41 -31.75 27.17
N ALA A 23 31.99 -32.27 28.32
CA ALA A 23 30.57 -32.39 28.67
C ALA A 23 29.81 -31.04 28.57
N PRO A 24 30.35 -29.89 29.02
CA PRO A 24 29.67 -28.60 28.84
C PRO A 24 29.51 -28.20 27.37
N ALA A 25 30.52 -28.44 26.54
CA ALA A 25 30.46 -28.12 25.11
C ALA A 25 29.45 -29.02 24.37
N LEU A 26 29.41 -30.31 24.71
CA LEU A 26 28.41 -31.24 24.19
C LEU A 26 26.99 -30.85 24.64
N ALA A 27 26.81 -30.55 25.93
CA ALA A 27 25.53 -30.11 26.48
C ALA A 27 25.04 -28.83 25.80
N LEU A 28 25.92 -27.84 25.60
CA LEU A 28 25.60 -26.61 24.88
C LEU A 28 25.23 -26.88 23.41
N THR A 29 25.94 -27.79 22.74
CA THR A 29 25.65 -28.16 21.35
C THR A 29 24.29 -28.85 21.22
N LEU A 30 23.98 -29.80 22.12
CA LEU A 30 22.69 -30.48 22.15
C LEU A 30 21.55 -29.53 22.48
N TYR A 31 21.76 -28.61 23.42
CA TYR A 31 20.80 -27.55 23.74
C TYR A 31 20.55 -26.64 22.53
N ALA A 32 21.61 -26.17 21.87
CA ALA A 32 21.50 -25.37 20.66
C ALA A 32 20.78 -26.12 19.53
N ALA A 33 21.08 -27.41 19.35
CA ALA A 33 20.40 -28.26 18.37
C ALA A 33 18.90 -28.42 18.70
N TRP A 34 18.56 -28.60 19.97
CA TRP A 34 17.17 -28.68 20.42
C TRP A 34 16.41 -27.36 20.19
N VAL A 35 17.00 -26.21 20.55
CA VAL A 35 16.41 -24.89 20.31
C VAL A 35 16.18 -24.65 18.81
N ASN A 36 17.19 -24.92 17.97
CA ASN A 36 17.04 -24.78 16.51
C ASN A 36 16.00 -25.75 15.95
N HIS A 37 15.96 -27.00 16.43
CA HIS A 37 14.95 -27.97 16.00
C HIS A 37 13.53 -27.49 16.36
N ALA A 38 13.33 -26.95 17.56
CA ALA A 38 12.05 -26.36 17.94
C ALA A 38 11.68 -25.17 17.04
N ALA A 39 12.65 -24.30 16.72
CA ALA A 39 12.44 -23.16 15.82
C ALA A 39 12.01 -23.59 14.41
N PHE A 40 12.75 -24.52 13.81
CA PHE A 40 12.41 -25.05 12.48
C PHE A 40 11.06 -25.78 12.46
N ARG A 41 10.73 -26.53 13.52
CA ARG A 41 9.42 -27.16 13.63
C ARG A 41 8.27 -26.16 13.72
N SER A 42 8.48 -25.03 14.42
CA SER A 42 7.51 -23.94 14.48
C SER A 42 7.30 -23.33 13.10
N GLY A 43 8.39 -22.95 12.41
CA GLY A 43 8.31 -22.41 11.05
C GLY A 43 7.69 -23.38 10.05
N ASP A 44 8.02 -24.68 10.13
CA ASP A 44 7.40 -25.73 9.32
C ASP A 44 5.88 -25.83 9.55
N GLN A 45 5.43 -25.66 10.79
CA GLN A 45 4.00 -25.68 11.11
C GLN A 45 3.31 -24.44 10.53
N ASP A 46 3.87 -23.26 10.75
CA ASP A 46 3.33 -21.99 10.23
C ASP A 46 3.24 -21.98 8.69
N ALA A 47 4.23 -22.57 8.00
CA ALA A 47 4.21 -22.73 6.55
C ALA A 47 3.12 -23.71 6.08
N ARG A 48 2.85 -24.79 6.83
CA ARG A 48 1.73 -25.71 6.54
C ARG A 48 0.39 -25.04 6.76
N ASP A 49 0.26 -24.26 7.83
CA ASP A 49 -0.96 -23.51 8.16
C ASP A 49 -1.26 -22.48 7.07
N LEU A 50 -0.23 -21.74 6.62
CA LEU A 50 -0.32 -20.85 5.47
C LEU A 50 -0.78 -21.61 4.21
N SER A 51 -0.17 -22.74 3.90
CA SER A 51 -0.52 -23.56 2.74
C SER A 51 -1.99 -24.03 2.79
N ALA A 52 -2.47 -24.44 3.97
CA ALA A 52 -3.85 -24.85 4.20
C ALA A 52 -4.84 -23.69 3.99
N VAL A 53 -4.49 -22.50 4.48
CA VAL A 53 -5.27 -21.28 4.28
C VAL A 53 -5.30 -20.87 2.80
N LEU A 54 -4.15 -20.85 2.11
CA LEU A 54 -4.06 -20.51 0.70
C LEU A 54 -4.76 -21.53 -0.22
N ALA A 55 -5.00 -22.75 0.24
CA ALA A 55 -5.78 -23.74 -0.50
C ALA A 55 -7.24 -23.34 -0.74
N HIS A 56 -7.75 -22.37 0.02
CA HIS A 56 -9.10 -21.84 -0.13
C HIS A 56 -9.17 -20.62 -1.08
N ALA A 57 -8.03 -20.10 -1.53
CA ALA A 57 -7.98 -19.03 -2.51
C ALA A 57 -8.01 -19.57 -3.95
N GLU A 58 -8.83 -18.97 -4.80
CA GLU A 58 -8.84 -19.27 -6.24
C GLU A 58 -7.50 -18.87 -6.88
N PRO A 59 -6.99 -19.65 -7.86
CA PRO A 59 -5.81 -19.27 -8.64
C PRO A 59 -6.01 -17.97 -9.43
N GLY A 60 -4.92 -17.24 -9.67
CA GLY A 60 -4.89 -16.06 -10.56
C GLY A 60 -5.51 -14.77 -10.02
N GLN A 61 -6.06 -14.78 -8.80
CA GLN A 61 -6.72 -13.62 -8.21
C GLN A 61 -5.72 -12.64 -7.55
N ARG A 62 -6.21 -11.51 -7.06
CA ARG A 62 -5.43 -10.45 -6.40
C ARG A 62 -5.57 -10.59 -4.88
N LEU A 63 -4.47 -10.78 -4.19
CA LEU A 63 -4.41 -10.98 -2.76
C LEU A 63 -3.59 -9.88 -2.07
N TYR A 64 -4.12 -9.30 -1.01
CA TYR A 64 -3.37 -8.36 -0.17
C TYR A 64 -2.90 -9.04 1.12
N GLY A 65 -1.58 -9.07 1.33
CA GLY A 65 -0.97 -9.64 2.52
C GLY A 65 -0.82 -8.62 3.64
N LEU A 66 -1.26 -8.98 4.85
CA LEU A 66 -1.26 -8.15 6.06
C LEU A 66 -0.64 -8.90 7.24
N VAL A 67 0.67 -8.74 7.42
CA VAL A 67 1.45 -9.45 8.43
C VAL A 67 1.64 -8.56 9.66
N TYR A 68 0.79 -8.71 10.68
CA TYR A 68 0.87 -7.91 11.92
C TYR A 68 1.92 -8.46 12.89
N THR A 69 2.16 -9.77 12.83
CA THR A 69 3.17 -10.47 13.62
C THR A 69 4.19 -11.06 12.65
N PRO A 70 5.28 -10.34 12.32
CA PRO A 70 6.23 -10.82 11.30
C PRO A 70 7.20 -11.88 11.82
N GLY A 71 7.26 -12.11 13.13
CA GLY A 71 8.04 -13.16 13.77
C GLY A 71 7.21 -14.13 14.60
N ASP A 72 7.91 -15.07 15.23
CA ASP A 72 7.37 -16.14 16.08
C ASP A 72 7.99 -16.10 17.47
N ASP A 73 7.39 -16.85 18.41
CA ASP A 73 7.93 -17.05 19.77
C ASP A 73 9.37 -17.59 19.77
N VAL A 74 9.74 -18.35 18.71
CA VAL A 74 11.05 -19.02 18.61
C VAL A 74 11.98 -18.38 17.57
N MET A 75 11.42 -17.72 16.54
CA MET A 75 12.21 -17.06 15.50
C MET A 75 12.10 -15.54 15.62
N VAL A 76 13.20 -14.92 16.07
CA VAL A 76 13.32 -13.46 16.13
C VAL A 76 13.54 -12.91 14.73
N GLY A 77 12.78 -11.89 14.35
CA GLY A 77 12.91 -11.20 13.06
C GLY A 77 11.59 -11.16 12.28
N ALA A 78 11.69 -10.82 11.00
CA ALA A 78 10.54 -10.66 10.11
C ALA A 78 10.42 -11.84 9.12
N VAL A 79 10.49 -13.07 9.64
CA VAL A 79 10.54 -14.31 8.85
C VAL A 79 9.29 -14.48 7.99
N HIS A 80 8.12 -14.08 8.50
CA HIS A 80 6.83 -14.26 7.84
C HIS A 80 6.42 -13.08 6.95
N LEU A 81 7.27 -12.06 6.86
CA LEU A 81 6.89 -10.79 6.26
C LEU A 81 6.46 -10.93 4.79
N HIS A 82 7.17 -11.78 4.04
CA HIS A 82 6.92 -12.00 2.62
C HIS A 82 6.09 -13.25 2.31
N ASP A 83 5.54 -13.91 3.33
CA ASP A 83 4.87 -15.20 3.15
C ASP A 83 3.65 -15.12 2.24
N ALA A 84 2.99 -13.96 2.17
CA ALA A 84 1.91 -13.73 1.21
C ALA A 84 2.37 -13.96 -0.25
N ALA A 85 3.65 -13.77 -0.57
CA ALA A 85 4.20 -14.00 -1.90
C ALA A 85 4.13 -15.47 -2.35
N TYR A 86 4.02 -16.43 -1.43
CA TYR A 86 3.79 -17.84 -1.79
C TYR A 86 2.48 -18.03 -2.56
N TYR A 87 1.48 -17.15 -2.38
CA TYR A 87 0.29 -17.16 -3.21
C TYR A 87 0.61 -16.94 -4.70
N MET A 88 1.55 -16.03 -5.04
CA MET A 88 1.97 -15.86 -6.43
C MET A 88 2.64 -17.13 -6.97
N VAL A 89 3.45 -17.80 -6.14
CA VAL A 89 4.20 -19.01 -6.51
C VAL A 89 3.26 -20.20 -6.72
N GLU A 90 2.33 -20.42 -5.79
CA GLU A 90 1.48 -21.62 -5.76
C GLU A 90 0.20 -21.47 -6.56
N ARG A 91 -0.32 -20.24 -6.67
CA ARG A 91 -1.65 -19.96 -7.23
C ARG A 91 -1.60 -19.03 -8.45
N GLY A 92 -0.43 -18.52 -8.84
CA GLY A 92 -0.28 -17.71 -10.06
C GLY A 92 -1.01 -16.35 -10.03
N GLY A 93 -1.38 -15.87 -8.83
CA GLY A 93 -2.08 -14.60 -8.64
C GLY A 93 -1.13 -13.41 -8.48
N LEU A 94 -1.70 -12.30 -8.01
CA LEU A 94 -0.98 -11.07 -7.68
C LEU A 94 -0.98 -10.84 -6.17
N THR A 95 0.13 -10.40 -5.61
CA THR A 95 0.20 -9.91 -4.22
C THR A 95 0.41 -8.41 -4.15
N GLY A 96 -0.07 -7.78 -3.07
CA GLY A 96 0.07 -6.33 -2.86
C GLY A 96 1.52 -5.81 -2.81
N PHE A 97 2.48 -6.67 -2.46
CA PHE A 97 3.90 -6.41 -2.65
C PHE A 97 4.48 -7.33 -3.73
N THR A 98 5.33 -6.75 -4.58
CA THR A 98 6.14 -7.48 -5.57
C THR A 98 7.45 -6.74 -5.81
N PHE A 99 8.54 -7.49 -5.99
CA PHE A 99 9.85 -6.94 -6.32
C PHE A 99 9.90 -6.24 -7.68
N VAL A 100 8.90 -6.46 -8.54
CA VAL A 100 8.77 -5.77 -9.84
C VAL A 100 8.76 -4.24 -9.70
N HIS A 101 8.33 -3.71 -8.55
CA HIS A 101 8.34 -2.27 -8.30
C HIS A 101 9.64 -1.73 -7.70
N VAL A 102 10.65 -2.56 -7.44
CA VAL A 102 11.95 -2.05 -7.01
C VAL A 102 12.60 -1.39 -8.23
N PRO A 103 13.01 -0.10 -8.17
CA PRO A 103 13.49 0.64 -9.35
C PRO A 103 14.64 -0.01 -10.11
N THR A 104 15.38 -0.92 -9.46
CA THR A 104 16.50 -1.66 -10.04
C THR A 104 16.07 -2.94 -10.77
N ILE A 105 14.79 -3.31 -10.73
CA ILE A 105 14.26 -4.54 -11.34
C ILE A 105 13.60 -4.18 -12.68
N PRO A 106 14.17 -4.59 -13.83
CA PRO A 106 13.67 -4.23 -15.16
C PRO A 106 12.52 -5.15 -15.62
N LEU A 107 11.65 -5.56 -14.70
CA LEU A 107 10.49 -6.41 -14.99
C LEU A 107 9.22 -5.57 -15.00
N ARG A 108 8.21 -6.05 -15.73
CA ARG A 108 6.87 -5.46 -15.78
C ARG A 108 5.83 -6.57 -15.76
N LEU A 109 4.70 -6.34 -15.10
CA LEU A 109 3.62 -7.31 -15.05
C LEU A 109 2.74 -7.17 -16.30
N ARG A 110 2.61 -8.28 -17.05
CA ARG A 110 1.87 -8.29 -18.32
C ARG A 110 0.39 -7.95 -18.14
N THR A 111 -0.22 -8.39 -17.05
CA THR A 111 -1.67 -8.32 -16.80
C THR A 111 -2.16 -6.91 -16.44
N LEU A 112 -1.25 -5.99 -16.15
CA LEU A 112 -1.57 -4.77 -15.42
C LEU A 112 -0.77 -3.54 -15.90
N GLY A 113 -0.01 -3.69 -16.99
CA GLY A 113 0.67 -2.58 -17.66
C GLY A 113 1.74 -1.88 -16.80
N GLU A 114 1.88 -0.57 -16.99
CA GLU A 114 2.86 0.28 -16.28
C GLU A 114 2.35 0.82 -14.94
N GLY A 115 1.08 0.57 -14.59
CA GLY A 115 0.46 1.12 -13.37
C GLY A 115 0.86 0.38 -12.09
N PRO A 116 1.17 1.09 -10.99
CA PRO A 116 1.47 0.47 -9.69
C PRO A 116 0.21 -0.04 -9.00
N TYR A 117 0.24 -1.16 -8.26
CA TYR A 117 -0.95 -1.59 -7.51
C TYR A 117 -1.21 -0.77 -6.26
N PRO A 118 -2.48 -0.60 -5.88
CA PRO A 118 -2.83 0.19 -4.71
C PRO A 118 -2.37 -0.50 -3.41
N GLY A 119 -1.83 0.25 -2.45
CA GLY A 119 -1.38 -0.32 -1.17
C GLY A 119 0.05 -0.92 -1.18
N ARG A 120 0.98 -0.34 -1.95
CA ARG A 120 2.38 -0.76 -1.99
C ARG A 120 2.95 -0.98 -0.57
N ARG A 121 3.70 -2.07 -0.38
CA ARG A 121 4.34 -2.46 0.90
C ARG A 121 3.38 -2.80 2.05
N GLY A 122 2.15 -3.22 1.76
CA GLY A 122 1.17 -3.61 2.78
C GLY A 122 1.65 -4.60 3.84
N GLU A 123 2.57 -5.49 3.48
CA GLU A 123 3.21 -6.42 4.40
C GLU A 123 4.11 -5.71 5.45
N TRP A 124 4.76 -4.59 5.10
CA TRP A 124 5.59 -3.77 5.99
C TRP A 124 4.79 -2.70 6.72
N GLU A 125 3.78 -2.16 6.05
CA GLU A 125 3.13 -0.89 6.36
C GLU A 125 1.60 -1.07 6.32
N HIS A 126 1.11 -2.05 7.08
CA HIS A 126 -0.31 -2.42 7.13
C HIS A 126 -1.22 -1.22 7.50
N ASP A 127 -0.69 -0.24 8.23
CA ASP A 127 -1.38 0.97 8.66
C ASP A 127 -1.65 1.94 7.52
N ARG A 128 -0.95 1.82 6.39
CA ARG A 128 -1.11 2.64 5.17
C ARG A 128 -2.25 2.18 4.27
N PHE A 129 -2.67 0.92 4.38
CA PHE A 129 -3.79 0.43 3.60
C PHE A 129 -5.08 1.17 3.98
N ARG A 130 -5.93 1.42 2.98
CA ARG A 130 -7.24 2.07 3.14
C ARG A 130 -8.25 1.26 2.35
N PHE A 131 -9.09 0.50 3.04
CA PHE A 131 -10.11 -0.31 2.39
C PHE A 131 -11.07 0.54 1.52
N PRO A 132 -11.54 1.73 1.93
CA PRO A 132 -12.43 2.53 1.10
C PRO A 132 -11.85 2.99 -0.24
N ILE A 133 -10.53 2.95 -0.41
CA ILE A 133 -9.85 3.41 -1.62
C ILE A 133 -9.33 2.23 -2.44
N TYR A 134 -8.76 1.23 -1.76
CA TYR A 134 -8.00 0.15 -2.38
C TYR A 134 -8.66 -1.22 -2.23
N GLY A 135 -9.69 -1.34 -1.38
CA GLY A 135 -10.34 -2.60 -1.03
C GLY A 135 -10.80 -3.35 -2.26
N ASP A 136 -11.56 -2.66 -3.13
CA ASP A 136 -12.21 -3.23 -4.31
C ASP A 136 -11.21 -3.66 -5.40
N PHE A 137 -9.92 -3.34 -5.28
CA PHE A 137 -8.89 -3.89 -6.16
C PHE A 137 -8.54 -5.35 -5.86
N TYR A 138 -8.66 -5.76 -4.59
CA TYR A 138 -8.22 -7.08 -4.11
C TYR A 138 -9.40 -8.02 -3.92
N ASP A 139 -9.26 -9.25 -4.41
CA ASP A 139 -10.22 -10.34 -4.23
C ASP A 139 -10.05 -11.02 -2.87
N TYR A 140 -8.82 -11.05 -2.35
CA TYR A 140 -8.49 -11.71 -1.10
C TYR A 140 -7.66 -10.82 -0.17
N PHE A 141 -7.85 -11.01 1.13
CA PHE A 141 -7.01 -10.45 2.18
C PHE A 141 -6.47 -11.60 3.04
N LEU A 142 -5.17 -11.78 3.03
CA LEU A 142 -4.47 -12.73 3.90
C LEU A 142 -3.90 -11.96 5.09
N THR A 143 -4.13 -12.45 6.30
CA THR A 143 -3.53 -11.87 7.50
C THR A 143 -2.82 -12.89 8.36
N ARG A 144 -1.71 -12.46 8.98
CA ARG A 144 -1.08 -13.13 10.10
C ARG A 144 -1.23 -12.29 11.36
N GLY A 145 -1.80 -12.87 12.42
CA GLY A 145 -1.99 -12.19 13.71
C GLY A 145 -3.10 -11.12 13.73
N GLY A 146 -3.83 -10.91 12.63
CA GLY A 146 -4.97 -9.97 12.57
C GLY A 146 -6.27 -10.54 13.14
N GLY A 147 -6.45 -11.85 13.04
CA GLY A 147 -7.62 -12.60 13.52
C GLY A 147 -8.97 -12.06 13.03
N ALA A 148 -10.06 -12.45 13.71
CA ALA A 148 -11.44 -12.05 13.39
C ALA A 148 -11.70 -10.53 13.33
N SER A 149 -10.78 -9.72 13.87
CA SER A 149 -10.89 -8.26 13.91
C SER A 149 -10.44 -7.54 12.63
N LEU A 150 -9.95 -8.28 11.62
CA LEU A 150 -9.38 -7.70 10.41
C LEU A 150 -10.30 -6.68 9.71
N PRO A 151 -11.59 -6.97 9.45
CA PRO A 151 -12.45 -6.02 8.72
C PRO A 151 -12.54 -4.65 9.41
N ALA A 152 -12.70 -4.65 10.74
CA ALA A 152 -12.75 -3.43 11.52
C ALA A 152 -11.42 -2.64 11.47
N ARG A 153 -10.27 -3.34 11.54
CA ARG A 153 -8.94 -2.71 11.44
C ARG A 153 -8.70 -2.04 10.09
N LEU A 154 -9.19 -2.63 9.01
CA LEU A 154 -9.05 -2.08 7.66
C LEU A 154 -10.05 -0.95 7.36
N GLY A 155 -11.06 -0.78 8.22
CA GLY A 155 -12.19 0.11 7.93
C GLY A 155 -13.07 -0.45 6.80
N ALA A 156 -13.14 -1.77 6.66
CA ALA A 156 -14.01 -2.41 5.68
C ALA A 156 -15.48 -2.30 6.15
N PRO A 157 -16.43 -1.98 5.25
CA PRO A 157 -17.85 -2.03 5.56
C PRO A 157 -18.26 -3.41 6.09
N ILE A 158 -19.29 -3.44 6.94
CA ILE A 158 -19.85 -4.70 7.45
C ILE A 158 -20.27 -5.57 6.25
N GLY A 159 -19.81 -6.83 6.25
CA GLY A 159 -20.09 -7.80 5.19
C GLY A 159 -19.22 -7.69 3.94
N ALA A 160 -18.32 -6.70 3.84
CA ALA A 160 -17.41 -6.57 2.69
C ALA A 160 -16.33 -7.65 2.66
N LEU A 161 -16.01 -8.26 3.82
CA LEU A 161 -15.03 -9.31 3.96
C LEU A 161 -15.65 -10.55 4.60
N GLU A 162 -15.55 -11.68 3.92
CA GLU A 162 -15.99 -12.99 4.40
C GLU A 162 -14.76 -13.83 4.80
N LEU A 163 -14.71 -14.32 6.03
CA LEU A 163 -13.66 -15.25 6.46
C LEU A 163 -13.88 -16.60 5.77
N LEU A 164 -12.96 -17.01 4.91
CA LEU A 164 -13.01 -18.31 4.22
C LEU A 164 -12.41 -19.42 5.07
N HIS A 165 -11.24 -19.16 5.66
CA HIS A 165 -10.50 -20.14 6.43
C HIS A 165 -9.52 -19.47 7.39
N SER A 166 -9.22 -20.15 8.48
CA SER A 166 -8.17 -19.78 9.42
C SER A 166 -7.51 -21.03 9.98
N GLU A 167 -6.19 -21.06 10.01
CA GLU A 167 -5.38 -22.13 10.57
C GLU A 167 -4.17 -21.48 11.26
N GLY A 168 -3.87 -21.90 12.50
CA GLY A 168 -2.82 -21.29 13.30
C GLY A 168 -2.94 -19.77 13.41
N SER A 169 -1.87 -19.05 13.05
CA SER A 169 -1.80 -17.58 13.05
C SER A 169 -2.40 -16.92 11.81
N TRP A 170 -2.83 -17.71 10.82
CA TRP A 170 -3.24 -17.24 9.50
C TRP A 170 -4.76 -17.21 9.34
N ALA A 171 -5.25 -16.22 8.61
CA ALA A 171 -6.63 -16.14 8.17
C ALA A 171 -6.75 -15.56 6.77
N LEU A 172 -7.63 -16.14 5.95
CA LEU A 172 -7.95 -15.68 4.61
C LEU A 172 -9.38 -15.17 4.55
N TYR A 173 -9.52 -13.95 4.04
CA TYR A 173 -10.79 -13.31 3.79
C TYR A 173 -11.00 -13.14 2.29
N ARG A 174 -12.22 -13.42 1.82
CA ARG A 174 -12.69 -13.04 0.48
C ARG A 174 -13.32 -11.66 0.54
N ASN A 175 -12.98 -10.81 -0.42
CA ASN A 175 -13.69 -9.55 -0.66
C ASN A 175 -14.98 -9.85 -1.43
N THR A 176 -16.11 -9.45 -0.87
CA THR A 176 -17.44 -9.67 -1.48
C THR A 176 -17.89 -8.47 -2.31
N ARG A 177 -17.12 -7.38 -2.30
CA ARG A 177 -17.44 -6.19 -3.08
C ARG A 177 -17.14 -6.37 -4.56
N PRO A 178 -17.86 -5.66 -5.45
CA PRO A 178 -17.54 -5.65 -6.86
C PRO A 178 -16.10 -5.24 -7.10
N ARG A 179 -15.41 -6.03 -7.90
CA ARG A 179 -14.01 -5.81 -8.24
C ARG A 179 -13.84 -4.57 -9.11
N ARG A 180 -12.77 -3.83 -8.85
CA ARG A 180 -12.30 -2.72 -9.66
C ARG A 180 -10.86 -2.95 -10.10
N THR A 181 -10.54 -2.57 -11.32
CA THR A 181 -9.18 -2.57 -11.85
C THR A 181 -8.61 -1.17 -11.83
N LEU A 182 -7.41 -0.99 -11.26
CA LEU A 182 -6.72 0.28 -11.30
C LEU A 182 -6.27 0.56 -12.74
N VAL A 183 -6.74 1.66 -13.30
CA VAL A 183 -6.36 2.16 -14.62
C VAL A 183 -5.17 3.10 -14.51
N GLN A 184 -5.21 4.04 -13.56
CA GLN A 184 -4.12 5.01 -13.35
C GLN A 184 -4.06 5.49 -11.90
N SER A 185 -2.84 5.65 -11.37
CA SER A 185 -2.59 6.38 -10.11
C SER A 185 -1.99 7.75 -10.44
N PHE A 186 -2.73 8.82 -10.16
CA PHE A 186 -2.30 10.19 -10.48
C PHE A 186 -1.09 10.62 -9.66
N GLY A 187 -0.93 10.10 -8.43
CA GLY A 187 0.26 10.40 -7.61
C GLY A 187 1.54 9.78 -8.15
N GLU A 188 1.45 8.60 -8.75
CA GLU A 188 2.61 7.86 -9.29
C GLU A 188 2.97 8.35 -10.70
N THR A 189 1.96 8.79 -11.46
CA THR A 189 2.10 9.41 -12.78
C THR A 189 2.23 10.94 -12.70
N LEU A 190 2.53 11.51 -11.53
CA LEU A 190 2.64 12.97 -11.35
C LEU A 190 3.67 13.62 -12.29
N HIS A 191 4.70 12.87 -12.69
CA HIS A 191 5.71 13.32 -13.64
C HIS A 191 5.18 13.53 -15.08
N GLU A 192 4.01 12.99 -15.39
CA GLU A 192 3.28 13.22 -16.64
C GLU A 192 2.37 14.45 -16.58
N ALA A 193 2.13 14.97 -15.37
CA ALA A 193 1.27 16.13 -15.18
C ALA A 193 1.97 17.42 -15.59
N THR A 194 1.18 18.35 -16.11
CA THR A 194 1.55 19.78 -16.14
C THR A 194 0.84 20.50 -14.99
N ALA A 195 1.47 21.55 -14.47
CA ALA A 195 0.88 22.38 -13.43
C ALA A 195 0.86 23.84 -13.84
N ARG A 196 -0.14 24.58 -13.34
CA ARG A 196 -0.25 26.04 -13.54
C ARG A 196 -1.02 26.69 -12.39
N ILE A 197 -0.76 27.96 -12.16
CA ILE A 197 -1.56 28.81 -11.27
C ILE A 197 -2.58 29.57 -12.13
N ALA A 198 -3.87 29.40 -11.84
CA ALA A 198 -4.97 30.12 -12.46
C ALA A 198 -5.42 31.28 -11.55
N ARG A 199 -5.42 32.52 -12.05
CA ARG A 199 -5.87 33.72 -11.32
C ARG A 199 -6.59 34.66 -12.29
N ASP A 200 -7.83 35.05 -11.99
CA ASP A 200 -8.59 36.05 -12.74
C ASP A 200 -8.61 35.82 -14.27
N GLY A 201 -8.70 34.55 -14.70
CA GLY A 201 -8.70 34.15 -16.12
C GLY A 201 -7.32 34.08 -16.78
N THR A 202 -6.25 34.49 -16.07
CA THR A 202 -4.86 34.30 -16.48
C THR A 202 -4.31 32.98 -15.94
N HIS A 203 -3.31 32.43 -16.64
CA HIS A 203 -2.62 31.21 -16.24
C HIS A 203 -1.11 31.44 -16.28
N GLU A 204 -0.42 31.06 -15.21
CA GLU A 204 1.04 31.04 -15.15
C GLU A 204 1.51 29.59 -15.01
N ALA A 205 2.32 29.12 -15.96
CA ALA A 205 2.79 27.74 -15.96
C ALA A 205 3.81 27.51 -14.84
N CYS A 206 3.75 26.33 -14.22
CA CYS A 206 4.82 25.82 -13.37
C CYS A 206 5.96 25.28 -14.24
N GLU A 207 7.15 25.16 -13.67
CA GLU A 207 8.29 24.52 -14.32
C GLU A 207 8.00 23.04 -14.62
N PRO A 208 8.58 22.48 -15.70
CA PRO A 208 8.50 21.05 -15.99
C PRO A 208 9.04 20.20 -14.84
N TRP A 209 8.63 18.92 -14.81
CA TRP A 209 9.08 17.96 -13.81
C TRP A 209 10.61 17.89 -13.73
N ASN A 210 11.16 18.17 -12.54
CA ASN A 210 12.61 18.23 -12.31
C ASN A 210 13.20 16.95 -11.69
N GLY A 211 12.45 15.85 -11.70
CA GLY A 211 12.83 14.59 -11.04
C GLY A 211 12.31 14.46 -9.60
N ARG A 212 11.88 15.57 -8.97
CA ARG A 212 11.34 15.58 -7.60
C ARG A 212 9.92 16.12 -7.52
N GLY A 213 9.59 17.10 -8.35
CA GLY A 213 8.32 17.80 -8.30
C GLY A 213 8.16 18.80 -9.44
N LEU A 214 7.05 19.54 -9.39
CA LEU A 214 6.75 20.71 -10.19
C LEU A 214 6.95 21.95 -9.31
N VAL A 215 7.62 22.98 -9.83
CA VAL A 215 7.86 24.24 -9.11
C VAL A 215 6.98 25.32 -9.75
N CYS A 216 6.09 25.91 -8.96
CA CYS A 216 5.11 26.87 -9.45
C CYS A 216 5.49 28.31 -9.08
N PRO A 217 5.02 29.31 -9.85
CA PRO A 217 5.16 30.71 -9.47
C PRO A 217 4.58 30.99 -8.08
N GLY A 218 5.22 31.88 -7.33
CA GLY A 218 4.76 32.30 -6.00
C GLY A 218 5.66 31.96 -4.82
N GLY A 219 6.90 31.51 -5.05
CA GLY A 219 7.94 31.31 -4.02
C GLY A 219 8.43 29.87 -3.93
N GLU A 220 9.51 29.63 -3.16
CA GLU A 220 10.12 28.30 -3.02
C GLU A 220 9.19 27.24 -2.37
N TRP A 221 8.14 27.69 -1.69
CA TRP A 221 7.12 26.83 -1.07
C TRP A 221 6.02 26.40 -2.05
N MET A 222 5.89 27.03 -3.21
CA MET A 222 4.87 26.70 -4.22
C MET A 222 5.33 25.51 -5.06
N THR A 223 5.43 24.34 -4.43
CA THR A 223 5.82 23.10 -5.11
C THR A 223 4.68 22.09 -5.11
N VAL A 224 4.75 21.14 -6.05
CA VAL A 224 3.85 19.99 -6.12
C VAL A 224 4.71 18.75 -6.27
N GLY A 225 4.52 17.75 -5.42
CA GLY A 225 5.37 16.57 -5.46
C GLY A 225 4.81 15.39 -4.68
N PRO A 226 5.38 14.18 -4.89
CA PRO A 226 5.09 13.04 -4.07
C PRO A 226 5.57 13.32 -2.64
N SER A 227 4.71 13.06 -1.67
CA SER A 227 5.04 13.18 -0.26
C SER A 227 4.35 12.08 0.52
N GLU A 228 4.82 11.89 1.74
CA GLU A 228 4.09 11.17 2.75
C GLU A 228 3.69 12.11 3.87
N GLN A 229 2.42 12.04 4.28
CA GLN A 229 1.86 12.89 5.33
C GLN A 229 1.01 12.06 6.28
N ALA A 230 0.88 12.53 7.52
CA ALA A 230 -0.03 11.96 8.51
C ALA A 230 -1.36 12.70 8.52
N PHE A 231 -2.46 11.96 8.66
CA PHE A 231 -3.81 12.47 8.81
C PHE A 231 -4.48 11.75 9.98
N SER A 232 -4.72 12.47 11.07
CA SER A 232 -5.17 11.90 12.34
C SER A 232 -4.28 10.74 12.81
N GLY A 233 -2.97 10.93 12.72
CA GLY A 233 -1.96 9.94 13.12
C GLY A 233 -1.74 8.80 12.12
N ARG A 234 -2.51 8.73 11.03
CA ARG A 234 -2.34 7.68 10.00
C ARG A 234 -1.58 8.21 8.79
N ARG A 235 -0.46 7.55 8.43
CA ARG A 235 0.35 7.94 7.26
C ARG A 235 -0.31 7.55 5.95
N ALA A 236 -0.14 8.39 4.93
CA ALA A 236 -0.54 8.12 3.56
C ALA A 236 0.42 8.81 2.58
N PHE A 237 0.70 8.12 1.47
CA PHE A 237 1.37 8.70 0.32
C PHE A 237 0.38 9.55 -0.48
N CYS A 238 0.79 10.74 -0.90
CA CYS A 238 -0.05 11.73 -1.55
C CYS A 238 0.74 12.59 -2.54
N VAL A 239 0.01 13.28 -3.40
CA VAL A 239 0.47 14.49 -4.07
C VAL A 239 0.33 15.63 -3.06
N TRP A 240 1.46 16.11 -2.57
CA TRP A 240 1.52 17.33 -1.77
C TRP A 240 1.42 18.53 -2.68
N ALA A 241 0.65 19.52 -2.26
CA ALA A 241 0.47 20.76 -2.99
C ALA A 241 0.17 21.89 -2.03
N HIS A 242 0.75 23.06 -2.28
CA HIS A 242 0.34 24.27 -1.58
C HIS A 242 -0.80 24.96 -2.36
N PRO A 243 -1.99 25.19 -1.77
CA PRO A 243 -3.02 25.98 -2.44
C PRO A 243 -2.50 27.41 -2.61
N PRO A 244 -2.70 28.04 -3.79
CA PRO A 244 -2.40 29.45 -3.91
C PRO A 244 -3.41 30.23 -3.06
N GLY A 245 -3.00 31.42 -2.61
CA GLY A 245 -3.84 32.28 -1.78
C GLY A 245 -5.14 32.74 -2.46
N PRO A 246 -5.90 33.63 -1.81
CA PRO A 246 -7.23 34.04 -2.26
C PRO A 246 -7.28 34.46 -3.74
N GLY A 247 -8.36 34.06 -4.42
CA GLY A 247 -8.60 34.40 -5.83
C GLY A 247 -7.79 33.60 -6.86
N ALA A 248 -6.98 32.64 -6.42
CA ALA A 248 -6.20 31.78 -7.31
C ALA A 248 -6.49 30.29 -7.06
N ALA A 249 -6.10 29.45 -8.03
CA ALA A 249 -6.13 28.00 -7.90
C ALA A 249 -4.90 27.37 -8.57
N LEU A 250 -4.36 26.33 -7.95
CA LEU A 250 -3.37 25.46 -8.57
C LEU A 250 -4.12 24.42 -9.39
N GLU A 251 -3.74 24.26 -10.64
CA GLU A 251 -4.30 23.25 -11.53
C GLU A 251 -3.24 22.22 -11.91
N LEU A 252 -3.55 20.94 -11.72
CA LEU A 252 -2.77 19.80 -12.19
C LEU A 252 -3.52 19.14 -13.33
N LEU A 253 -2.83 18.91 -14.44
CA LEU A 253 -3.45 18.56 -15.70
C LEU A 253 -2.75 17.36 -16.34
N TYR A 254 -3.54 16.33 -16.65
CA TYR A 254 -3.16 15.09 -17.31
C TYR A 254 -3.91 15.01 -18.64
N GLU A 255 -3.19 15.06 -19.76
CA GLU A 255 -3.80 15.17 -21.10
C GLU A 255 -4.10 13.82 -21.76
N ASN A 256 -3.45 12.73 -21.32
CA ASN A 256 -3.50 11.41 -21.99
C ASN A 256 -3.94 10.30 -21.02
N VAL A 257 -4.98 10.55 -20.22
CA VAL A 257 -5.47 9.56 -19.26
C VAL A 257 -6.22 8.44 -20.00
N PRO A 258 -5.98 7.14 -19.71
CA PRO A 258 -6.68 6.07 -20.38
C PRO A 258 -8.20 6.13 -20.17
N ASN A 259 -8.96 5.64 -21.16
CA ASN A 259 -10.41 5.85 -21.25
C ASN A 259 -11.26 4.77 -20.56
N GLN A 260 -10.64 3.70 -20.07
CA GLN A 260 -11.34 2.54 -19.50
C GLN A 260 -11.93 2.81 -18.10
N GLY A 261 -11.54 3.90 -17.44
CA GLY A 261 -11.95 4.20 -16.08
C GLY A 261 -13.34 4.84 -15.97
N ASP A 262 -14.13 4.33 -15.03
CA ASP A 262 -15.49 4.75 -14.71
C ASP A 262 -15.60 5.40 -13.31
N HIS A 263 -14.55 5.33 -12.49
CA HIS A 263 -14.52 5.89 -11.14
C HIS A 263 -13.22 6.61 -10.84
N LEU A 264 -13.32 7.85 -10.34
CA LEU A 264 -12.21 8.59 -9.75
C LEU A 264 -12.32 8.51 -8.23
N THR A 265 -11.54 7.62 -7.63
CA THR A 265 -11.57 7.32 -6.19
C THR A 265 -10.31 7.85 -5.52
N GLY A 266 -10.39 8.34 -4.29
CA GLY A 266 -9.21 8.86 -3.62
C GLY A 266 -9.49 9.47 -2.25
N PHE A 267 -8.58 10.36 -1.84
CA PHE A 267 -8.72 11.15 -0.62
C PHE A 267 -8.09 12.54 -0.75
N ALA A 268 -8.53 13.48 0.08
CA ALA A 268 -7.90 14.78 0.27
C ALA A 268 -7.82 15.12 1.76
N GLY A 269 -6.81 15.88 2.16
CA GLY A 269 -6.58 16.23 3.56
C GLY A 269 -5.59 17.37 3.72
N VAL A 270 -5.67 18.07 4.84
CA VAL A 270 -4.54 18.86 5.35
C VAL A 270 -3.76 17.97 6.32
N ALA A 271 -2.46 17.85 6.11
CA ALA A 271 -1.61 17.03 6.96
C ALA A 271 -1.65 17.50 8.42
N ASP A 272 -1.44 16.59 9.37
CA ASP A 272 -1.42 16.89 10.81
C ASP A 272 -0.46 18.04 11.16
N SER A 273 0.65 18.17 10.42
CA SER A 273 1.64 19.26 10.56
C SER A 273 1.14 20.63 10.09
N GLY A 274 0.10 20.68 9.27
CA GLY A 274 -0.57 21.91 8.81
C GLY A 274 -1.99 22.09 9.36
N GLN A 275 -2.47 21.12 10.14
CA GLN A 275 -3.83 21.08 10.65
C GLN A 275 -4.07 22.16 11.71
N ARG A 276 -5.20 22.88 11.58
CA ARG A 276 -5.68 23.83 12.59
C ARG A 276 -7.17 23.58 12.81
N GLU A 277 -7.58 23.45 14.06
CA GLU A 277 -9.00 23.28 14.39
C GLU A 277 -9.78 24.52 13.93
N GLY A 278 -10.87 24.30 13.18
CA GLY A 278 -11.67 25.39 12.59
C GLY A 278 -10.93 26.19 11.51
N GLY A 279 -9.79 25.71 11.02
CA GLY A 279 -9.09 26.32 9.89
C GLY A 279 -9.92 26.28 8.60
N PRO A 280 -9.61 27.15 7.62
CA PRO A 280 -10.32 27.14 6.34
C PRO A 280 -10.07 25.84 5.59
N ASP A 281 -11.10 25.36 4.90
CA ASP A 281 -10.96 24.22 3.99
C ASP A 281 -10.15 24.57 2.74
N VAL A 282 -9.41 23.58 2.28
CA VAL A 282 -8.87 23.52 0.92
C VAL A 282 -9.86 22.73 0.07
N THR A 283 -10.26 23.30 -1.05
CA THR A 283 -11.17 22.67 -2.01
C THR A 283 -10.34 22.01 -3.11
N LEU A 284 -10.58 20.71 -3.33
CA LEU A 284 -10.12 19.97 -4.50
C LEU A 284 -11.32 19.68 -5.40
N ARG A 285 -11.31 20.22 -6.62
CA ARG A 285 -12.29 19.92 -7.67
C ARG A 285 -11.64 19.04 -8.74
N ALA A 286 -12.34 17.99 -9.14
CA ALA A 286 -11.92 17.14 -10.24
C ALA A 286 -12.76 17.44 -11.48
N PHE A 287 -12.07 17.60 -12.62
CA PHE A 287 -12.67 17.81 -13.92
C PHE A 287 -12.20 16.72 -14.86
N VAL A 288 -13.12 16.20 -15.67
CA VAL A 288 -12.83 15.22 -16.71
C VAL A 288 -13.46 15.72 -18.01
N ASP A 289 -12.64 15.84 -19.04
CA ASP A 289 -13.03 16.34 -20.37
C ASP A 289 -13.70 17.73 -20.32
N GLY A 290 -13.30 18.54 -19.34
CA GLY A 290 -13.82 19.90 -19.10
C GLY A 290 -15.02 19.97 -18.14
N THR A 291 -15.67 18.85 -17.83
CA THR A 291 -16.83 18.79 -16.92
C THR A 291 -16.38 18.52 -15.49
N GLU A 292 -16.92 19.25 -14.51
CA GLU A 292 -16.70 18.95 -13.09
C GLU A 292 -17.41 17.64 -12.73
N VAL A 293 -16.64 16.66 -12.23
CA VAL A 293 -17.18 15.35 -11.83
C VAL A 293 -17.32 15.23 -10.31
N GLY A 294 -16.66 16.10 -9.54
CA GLY A 294 -16.77 16.09 -8.10
C GLY A 294 -15.92 17.13 -7.41
N VAL A 295 -16.22 17.33 -6.12
CA VAL A 295 -15.53 18.24 -5.22
C VAL A 295 -15.35 17.57 -3.86
N VAL A 296 -14.20 17.80 -3.23
CA VAL A 296 -13.94 17.46 -1.84
C VAL A 296 -13.32 18.66 -1.14
N GLU A 297 -13.80 18.93 0.06
CA GLU A 297 -13.30 19.98 0.94
C GLU A 297 -12.61 19.32 2.14
N ALA A 298 -11.40 19.78 2.45
CA ALA A 298 -10.63 19.22 3.55
C ALA A 298 -9.78 20.29 4.25
N GLY A 299 -9.73 20.22 5.58
CA GLY A 299 -8.95 21.14 6.41
C GLY A 299 -9.65 21.49 7.72
N ALA A 300 -10.92 21.86 7.70
CA ALA A 300 -11.67 22.25 8.90
C ALA A 300 -11.81 21.08 9.88
N ARG A 301 -12.06 19.88 9.36
CA ARG A 301 -12.07 18.63 10.12
C ARG A 301 -10.76 17.86 9.89
N PRO A 302 -10.04 17.49 10.98
CA PRO A 302 -8.84 16.66 10.87
C PRO A 302 -9.09 15.35 10.15
N GLY A 303 -8.05 14.83 9.50
CA GLY A 303 -8.08 13.53 8.84
C GLY A 303 -8.17 13.63 7.31
N ALA A 304 -8.12 12.47 6.68
CA ALA A 304 -8.28 12.33 5.24
C ALA A 304 -9.77 12.11 4.90
N HIS A 305 -10.29 12.89 3.95
CA HIS A 305 -11.66 12.80 3.45
C HIS A 305 -11.64 12.05 2.14
N THR A 306 -12.25 10.86 2.12
CA THR A 306 -12.31 10.00 0.93
C THR A 306 -13.38 10.48 -0.04
N PHE A 307 -13.15 10.27 -1.33
CA PHE A 307 -14.14 10.52 -2.38
C PHE A 307 -14.18 9.36 -3.39
N ASP A 308 -15.33 9.21 -4.06
CA ASP A 308 -15.52 8.30 -5.17
C ASP A 308 -16.49 8.96 -6.17
N PHE A 309 -15.95 9.45 -7.29
CA PHE A 309 -16.71 10.16 -8.32
C PHE A 309 -16.92 9.26 -9.53
N ALA A 310 -18.18 8.99 -9.87
CA ALA A 310 -18.52 8.29 -11.10
C ALA A 310 -18.20 9.16 -12.32
N LEU A 311 -17.66 8.53 -13.37
CA LEU A 311 -17.27 9.20 -14.60
C LEU A 311 -18.14 8.71 -15.76
N PRO A 312 -18.51 9.59 -16.70
CA PRO A 312 -19.14 9.13 -17.93
C PRO A 312 -18.16 8.28 -18.74
N PRO A 313 -18.63 7.28 -19.51
CA PRO A 313 -17.79 6.48 -20.39
C PRO A 313 -17.13 7.37 -21.47
N SER A 314 -15.98 6.93 -21.99
CA SER A 314 -15.27 7.63 -23.06
C SER A 314 -14.66 6.63 -24.05
N GLU A 315 -14.71 6.97 -25.34
CA GLU A 315 -14.06 6.21 -26.42
C GLU A 315 -12.64 6.75 -26.74
N HIS A 316 -12.24 7.83 -26.09
CA HIS A 316 -10.97 8.51 -26.34
C HIS A 316 -10.21 8.73 -25.03
N PRO A 317 -8.86 8.78 -25.08
CA PRO A 317 -8.06 9.24 -23.96
C PRO A 317 -8.63 10.55 -23.40
N ARG A 318 -8.64 10.64 -22.08
CA ARG A 318 -9.35 11.66 -21.34
C ARG A 318 -8.39 12.73 -20.87
N ARG A 319 -8.93 13.93 -20.73
CA ARG A 319 -8.25 15.03 -20.05
C ARG A 319 -8.74 15.11 -18.61
N VAL A 320 -7.87 14.86 -17.64
CA VAL A 320 -8.20 14.99 -16.21
C VAL A 320 -7.49 16.21 -15.63
N ARG A 321 -8.24 17.07 -14.95
CA ARG A 321 -7.72 18.26 -14.26
C ARG A 321 -8.17 18.28 -12.80
N PHE A 322 -7.20 18.41 -11.89
CA PHE A 322 -7.45 18.70 -10.49
C PHE A 322 -7.23 20.18 -10.24
N ARG A 323 -8.20 20.86 -9.63
CA ARG A 323 -8.11 22.27 -9.25
C ARG A 323 -8.13 22.39 -7.74
N ILE A 324 -7.09 22.98 -7.17
CA ILE A 324 -6.85 23.13 -5.74
C ILE A 324 -6.91 24.61 -5.39
N SER A 325 -7.79 24.99 -4.48
CA SER A 325 -7.97 26.39 -4.05
C SER A 325 -8.28 26.49 -2.56
N ALA A 326 -7.94 27.60 -1.94
CA ALA A 326 -8.28 27.87 -0.55
C ALA A 326 -8.63 29.35 -0.36
N PRO A 327 -9.49 29.69 0.62
CA PRO A 327 -9.83 31.08 0.92
C PRO A 327 -8.69 31.82 1.64
N SER A 328 -7.64 31.12 2.07
CA SER A 328 -6.37 31.70 2.49
C SER A 328 -5.22 30.74 2.20
N ASP A 329 -4.00 31.26 2.15
CA ASP A 329 -2.76 30.50 2.03
C ASP A 329 -2.30 29.88 3.37
N GLY A 330 -3.18 29.89 4.39
CA GLY A 330 -2.91 29.41 5.74
C GLY A 330 -2.92 27.89 5.93
N ALA A 331 -3.36 27.12 4.93
CA ALA A 331 -3.45 25.65 4.96
C ALA A 331 -2.28 25.01 4.19
N ARG A 332 -1.08 25.11 4.77
CA ARG A 332 0.17 24.98 4.01
C ARG A 332 0.55 23.57 3.58
N HIS A 333 -0.08 22.53 4.12
CA HIS A 333 0.28 21.14 3.86
C HIS A 333 -0.90 20.32 3.33
N PHE A 334 -1.52 20.81 2.25
CA PHE A 334 -2.57 20.06 1.57
C PHE A 334 -1.97 18.87 0.81
N CYS A 335 -2.68 17.75 0.86
CA CYS A 335 -2.29 16.52 0.21
C CYS A 335 -3.53 15.79 -0.30
N PHE A 336 -3.41 15.17 -1.47
CA PHE A 336 -4.46 14.31 -2.00
C PHE A 336 -3.89 13.08 -2.69
N GLY A 337 -4.65 11.99 -2.70
CA GLY A 337 -4.40 10.82 -3.52
C GLY A 337 -5.60 10.61 -4.43
N ALA A 338 -5.36 10.28 -5.70
CA ALA A 338 -6.42 10.00 -6.65
C ALA A 338 -6.04 8.82 -7.54
N GLN A 339 -7.00 7.95 -7.80
CA GLN A 339 -6.89 6.78 -8.64
C GLN A 339 -8.08 6.72 -9.60
N LEU A 340 -7.79 6.40 -10.85
CA LEU A 340 -8.79 6.03 -11.84
C LEU A 340 -8.98 4.52 -11.79
N PHE A 341 -10.20 4.08 -11.49
CA PHE A 341 -10.62 2.69 -11.50
C PHE A 341 -11.59 2.43 -12.65
N ALA A 342 -11.57 1.20 -13.15
CA ALA A 342 -12.59 0.61 -14.01
C ALA A 342 -13.31 -0.46 -13.20
N SER A 343 -14.64 -0.46 -13.16
CA SER A 343 -15.39 -1.60 -12.63
C SER A 343 -15.21 -2.79 -13.56
N ASP A 344 -14.95 -3.96 -12.99
CA ASP A 344 -14.93 -5.17 -13.80
C ASP A 344 -16.38 -5.48 -14.23
N GLY A 345 -16.59 -5.74 -15.52
CA GLY A 345 -17.92 -6.09 -16.04
C GLY A 345 -18.50 -7.34 -15.35
N PRO A 346 -19.80 -7.63 -15.52
CA PRO A 346 -20.46 -8.77 -14.87
C PRO A 346 -19.78 -10.13 -15.13
N ASP A 347 -19.00 -10.24 -16.21
CA ASP A 347 -18.29 -11.45 -16.63
C ASP A 347 -16.80 -11.49 -16.19
N GLY A 348 -16.34 -10.56 -15.35
CA GLY A 348 -14.93 -10.41 -14.93
C GLY A 348 -14.40 -11.48 -13.95
N ARG A 349 -14.85 -12.74 -14.05
CA ARG A 349 -14.31 -13.87 -13.28
C ARG A 349 -13.43 -14.78 -14.12
#